data_AF-A0A7R9QY59-F1
#
_entry.id   AF-A0A7R9QY59-F1
#
_cell.length_a   1.000
_cell.length_b   1.000
_cell.length_c   1.000
_cell.angle_alpha   90.00
_cell.angle_beta   90.00
_cell.angle_gamma   90.00
#
_symmetry.space_group_name_H-M   'P 1'
#
loop_
_entity.id
_entity.type
_entity.pdbx_description
1 polymer ?
#
loop_
_entity_poly.entity_id
_entity_poly.type
_entity_poly.pdbx_seq_one_letter_code
_entity_poly.pdbx_strand_id
1 'polypeptide(L)'
;MECMEGGELFQRIQDRAENAFTEREAAEVMHDICKAIQYLHSMDIAHRDVKPENLLYTRGDSLGVLKLTDFGFAKETSNTLSLQTPCYTPYYVAPEVLGPEKYDKSCDLWSLGVIMYILLCGYPPFYSNHGLAISPGMKKRIRAGQYDFPDPEWRHVSRDAKDLIKGLLKTDPSQRLTIELVMKHNWIARYAEVPQTPLHSVRVLREDQEQWPEVQEEMTQALRTMRVDFEDQMTLKNLETSNNRLLEKRKQIKGKH
;
A
#
# COMPACT_ATOMS: atom_id res chain seq x y z
N MET A 1 1.04 -16.66 18.85
CA MET A 1 1.80 -15.49 18.37
C MET A 1 2.48 -14.85 19.57
N GLU A 2 3.58 -14.13 19.35
CA GLU A 2 4.20 -13.27 20.37
C GLU A 2 3.22 -12.17 20.81
N CYS A 3 3.24 -11.77 22.08
CA CYS A 3 2.38 -10.70 22.59
C CYS A 3 2.93 -9.33 22.14
N MET A 4 2.06 -8.45 21.64
CA MET A 4 2.42 -7.13 21.11
C MET A 4 1.82 -6.02 21.98
N GLU A 5 2.46 -5.73 23.12
CA GLU A 5 1.91 -4.82 24.15
C GLU A 5 2.26 -3.35 23.90
N GLY A 6 3.08 -3.05 22.88
CA GLY A 6 3.55 -1.71 22.58
C GLY A 6 2.61 -0.84 21.76
N GLY A 7 1.46 -1.39 21.34
CA GLY A 7 0.46 -0.68 20.55
C GLY A 7 0.85 -0.45 19.09
N GLU A 8 -0.04 0.24 18.38
CA GLU A 8 0.12 0.58 16.96
C GLU A 8 1.18 1.68 16.74
N LEU A 9 1.82 1.64 15.57
CA LEU A 9 2.85 2.60 15.18
C LEU A 9 2.40 4.06 15.31
N PHE A 10 1.22 4.40 14.77
CA PHE A 10 0.74 5.78 14.74
C PHE A 10 0.25 6.27 16.10
N GLN A 11 -0.35 5.41 16.91
CA GLN A 11 -0.69 5.73 18.30
C GLN A 11 0.57 6.10 19.08
N ARG A 12 1.66 5.35 18.91
CA ARG A 12 2.93 5.65 19.58
C ARG A 12 3.54 6.98 19.14
N ILE A 13 3.30 7.41 17.91
CA ILE A 13 3.73 8.73 17.42
C ILE A 13 2.85 9.83 18.04
N GLN A 14 1.53 9.61 18.12
CA GLN A 14 0.58 10.53 18.77
C GLN A 14 0.92 10.78 20.25
N ASP A 15 1.46 9.79 20.96
CA ASP A 15 1.79 9.91 22.38
C ASP A 15 3.07 10.73 22.66
N ARG A 16 3.85 11.10 21.64
CA ARG A 16 5.11 11.87 21.79
C ARG A 16 4.88 13.36 21.99
N ALA A 17 5.86 14.07 22.57
CA ALA A 17 5.82 15.52 22.64
C ALA A 17 5.76 16.17 21.23
N GLU A 18 5.18 17.37 21.12
CA GLU A 18 5.18 18.11 19.85
C GLU A 18 6.61 18.35 19.34
N ASN A 19 6.78 18.29 18.01
CA ASN A 19 8.07 18.42 17.32
C ASN A 19 9.14 17.38 17.72
N ALA A 20 8.78 16.35 18.50
CA ALA A 20 9.71 15.30 18.91
C ALA A 20 9.90 14.21 17.85
N PHE A 21 9.06 14.17 16.80
CA PHE A 21 9.19 13.23 15.69
C PHE A 21 9.84 13.90 14.49
N THR A 22 10.92 13.32 14.00
CA THR A 22 11.78 13.89 12.97
C THR A 22 11.79 13.06 11.69
N GLU A 23 12.22 13.66 10.57
CA GLU A 23 12.35 12.95 9.29
C GLU A 23 13.29 11.75 9.38
N ARG A 24 14.38 11.84 10.16
CA ARG A 24 15.28 10.71 10.43
C ARG A 24 14.57 9.55 11.11
N GLU A 25 13.77 9.81 12.14
CA GLU A 25 13.02 8.75 12.83
C GLU A 25 11.97 8.12 11.91
N ALA A 26 11.33 8.91 11.05
CA ALA A 26 10.45 8.39 10.01
C ALA A 26 11.21 7.47 9.04
N ALA A 27 12.44 7.82 8.66
CA ALA A 27 13.29 6.98 7.81
C ALA A 27 13.73 5.68 8.50
N GLU A 28 14.06 5.73 9.80
CA GLU A 28 14.37 4.55 10.62
C GLU A 28 13.19 3.58 10.67
N VAL A 29 11.99 4.09 10.99
CA VAL A 29 10.75 3.30 11.00
C VAL A 29 10.49 2.68 9.62
N MET A 30 10.56 3.49 8.56
CA MET A 30 10.32 3.01 7.20
C MET A 30 11.34 1.95 6.76
N HIS A 31 12.60 2.10 7.14
CA HIS A 31 13.64 1.11 6.85
C HIS A 31 13.33 -0.24 7.52
N ASP A 32 12.86 -0.25 8.76
CA ASP A 32 12.46 -1.49 9.44
C ASP A 32 11.24 -2.16 8.78
N ILE A 33 10.23 -1.38 8.38
CA ILE A 33 9.08 -1.90 7.62
C ILE A 33 9.55 -2.46 6.27
N CYS A 34 10.41 -1.73 5.54
CA CYS A 34 10.93 -2.17 4.24
C CYS A 34 11.75 -3.45 4.36
N LYS A 35 12.51 -3.64 5.45
CA LYS A 35 13.21 -4.91 5.73
C LYS A 35 12.25 -6.08 5.88
N ALA A 36 11.14 -5.89 6.59
CA ALA A 36 10.12 -6.94 6.73
C ALA A 36 9.52 -7.31 5.37
N ILE A 37 9.16 -6.32 4.54
CA ILE A 37 8.64 -6.56 3.19
C ILE A 37 9.67 -7.20 2.27
N GLN A 38 10.93 -6.75 2.33
CA GLN A 38 12.02 -7.34 1.56
C GLN A 38 12.19 -8.82 1.89
N TYR A 39 12.15 -9.16 3.18
CA TYR A 39 12.24 -10.55 3.62
C TYR A 39 11.11 -11.40 3.02
N LEU A 40 9.85 -10.95 3.13
CA LEU A 40 8.71 -11.64 2.53
C LEU A 40 8.85 -11.80 1.02
N HIS A 41 9.18 -10.71 0.33
CA HIS A 41 9.30 -10.72 -1.14
C HIS A 41 10.43 -11.60 -1.64
N SER A 42 11.51 -11.75 -0.85
CA SER A 42 12.63 -12.65 -1.14
C SER A 42 12.27 -14.13 -0.99
N MET A 43 11.21 -14.42 -0.24
CA MET A 43 10.62 -15.75 -0.09
C MET A 43 9.42 -15.96 -1.02
N ASP A 44 9.23 -15.06 -1.99
CA ASP A 44 8.05 -15.05 -2.86
C ASP A 44 6.74 -15.04 -2.07
N ILE A 45 6.67 -14.26 -1.00
CA ILE A 45 5.45 -14.00 -0.24
C ILE A 45 5.09 -12.53 -0.38
N ALA A 46 3.86 -12.23 -0.78
CA ALA A 46 3.29 -10.90 -0.70
C ALA A 46 2.37 -10.82 0.53
N HIS A 47 2.49 -9.76 1.33
CA HIS A 47 1.67 -9.60 2.54
C HIS A 47 0.23 -9.18 2.20
N ARG A 48 0.08 -8.26 1.23
CA ARG A 48 -1.17 -7.73 0.67
C ARG A 48 -2.06 -6.95 1.64
N ASP A 49 -1.80 -6.96 2.95
CA ASP A 49 -2.53 -6.17 3.98
C ASP A 49 -1.61 -5.27 4.81
N VAL A 50 -0.58 -4.67 4.20
CA VAL A 50 0.31 -3.74 4.91
C VAL A 50 -0.44 -2.43 5.16
N LYS A 51 -0.70 -2.11 6.44
CA LYS A 51 -1.48 -0.93 6.86
C LYS A 51 -1.18 -0.59 8.33
N PRO A 52 -1.58 0.60 8.83
CA PRO A 52 -1.29 1.05 10.20
C PRO A 52 -1.62 0.04 11.30
N GLU A 53 -2.81 -0.56 11.24
CA GLU A 53 -3.28 -1.55 12.24
C GLU A 53 -2.37 -2.79 12.36
N ASN A 54 -1.65 -3.12 11.30
CA ASN A 54 -0.78 -4.30 11.23
C ASN A 54 0.69 -4.01 11.56
N LEU A 55 0.99 -2.80 12.04
CA LEU A 55 2.33 -2.36 12.43
C LEU A 55 2.38 -2.12 13.93
N LEU A 56 2.77 -3.15 14.68
CA LEU A 56 2.69 -3.18 16.14
C LEU A 56 4.08 -3.20 16.79
N TYR A 57 4.21 -2.52 17.92
CA TYR A 57 5.40 -2.62 18.76
C TYR A 57 5.28 -3.78 19.75
N THR A 58 6.39 -4.50 19.97
CA THR A 58 6.44 -5.58 20.97
C THR A 58 6.21 -5.07 22.39
N ARG A 59 6.69 -3.87 22.71
CA ARG A 59 6.68 -3.26 24.05
C ARG A 59 6.50 -1.73 23.98
N GLY A 60 5.93 -1.14 25.02
CA GLY A 60 5.68 0.31 25.10
C GLY A 60 6.90 1.17 25.43
N ASP A 61 7.97 0.57 25.97
CA ASP A 61 9.23 1.26 26.28
C ASP A 61 10.13 1.42 25.04
N SER A 62 11.25 2.14 25.17
CA SER A 62 12.19 2.41 24.07
C SER A 62 12.87 1.16 23.48
N LEU A 63 12.70 -0.01 24.09
CA LEU A 63 13.20 -1.29 23.57
C LEU A 63 12.16 -2.03 22.71
N GLY A 64 10.96 -1.46 22.56
CA GLY A 64 9.93 -1.99 21.68
C GLY A 64 10.41 -2.08 20.23
N VAL A 65 10.27 -3.26 19.64
CA VAL A 65 10.61 -3.53 18.23
C VAL A 65 9.33 -3.47 17.40
N LEU A 66 9.37 -2.75 16.29
CA LEU A 66 8.25 -2.69 15.34
C LEU A 66 8.18 -4.00 14.54
N LYS A 67 6.98 -4.58 14.42
CA LYS A 67 6.74 -5.80 13.65
C LYS A 67 5.50 -5.67 12.78
N LEU A 68 5.57 -6.30 11.61
CA LEU A 68 4.43 -6.52 10.74
C LEU A 68 3.64 -7.76 11.22
N THR A 69 2.33 -7.63 11.32
CA THR A 69 1.42 -8.69 11.78
C THR A 69 0.29 -8.94 10.78
N ASP A 70 -0.52 -9.97 11.06
CA ASP A 70 -1.71 -10.37 10.30
C ASP A 70 -1.44 -10.79 8.84
N PHE A 71 -1.07 -12.05 8.68
CA PHE A 71 -0.84 -12.70 7.40
C PHE A 71 -2.12 -13.29 6.78
N GLY A 72 -3.32 -12.89 7.24
CA GLY A 72 -4.59 -13.46 6.79
C GLY A 72 -4.88 -13.27 5.29
N PHE A 73 -4.22 -12.29 4.64
CA PHE A 73 -4.29 -12.05 3.20
C PHE A 73 -2.97 -12.31 2.46
N ALA A 74 -1.97 -12.82 3.17
CA ALA A 74 -0.67 -13.10 2.60
C ALA A 74 -0.75 -14.28 1.63
N LYS A 75 0.04 -14.24 0.56
CA LYS A 75 0.01 -15.25 -0.50
C LYS A 75 1.40 -15.52 -1.04
N GLU A 76 1.69 -16.79 -1.27
CA GLU A 76 2.87 -17.21 -2.01
C GLU A 76 2.71 -16.86 -3.49
N THR A 77 3.66 -16.10 -4.03
CA THR A 77 3.67 -15.64 -5.42
C THR A 77 4.36 -16.64 -6.34
N SER A 78 5.23 -17.52 -5.86
CA SER A 78 6.00 -18.47 -6.71
C SER A 78 5.19 -19.62 -7.31
N ASN A 79 3.94 -19.81 -6.89
CA ASN A 79 3.17 -21.01 -7.20
C ASN A 79 2.43 -20.93 -8.56
N THR A 80 3.20 -20.92 -9.65
CA THR A 80 2.72 -21.23 -11.00
C THR A 80 2.91 -22.71 -11.35
N LEU A 81 2.33 -23.61 -10.56
CA LEU A 81 2.02 -24.94 -11.07
C LEU A 81 0.79 -24.84 -11.99
N SER A 82 0.92 -24.28 -13.21
CA SER A 82 0.00 -24.57 -14.35
C SER A 82 0.24 -23.83 -15.68
N LEU A 83 1.38 -23.20 -15.96
CA LEU A 83 1.71 -22.87 -17.37
C LEU A 83 3.16 -23.24 -17.68
N GLN A 84 3.34 -24.51 -18.04
CA GLN A 84 4.58 -25.02 -18.61
C GLN A 84 4.93 -24.27 -19.91
N THR A 85 6.22 -23.98 -20.03
CA THR A 85 6.98 -23.61 -21.24
C THR A 85 7.01 -22.11 -21.59
N PRO A 86 8.03 -21.34 -21.13
CA PRO A 86 8.32 -20.03 -21.67
C PRO A 86 9.09 -20.18 -22.99
N CYS A 87 8.35 -20.25 -24.10
CA CYS A 87 8.88 -19.97 -25.43
C CYS A 87 8.51 -18.54 -25.82
N TYR A 88 9.10 -17.50 -25.21
CA TYR A 88 8.82 -16.13 -25.67
C TYR A 88 10.06 -15.25 -25.76
N THR A 89 10.19 -14.64 -26.93
CA THR A 89 11.14 -13.60 -27.30
C THR A 89 10.74 -12.29 -26.59
N PRO A 90 11.65 -11.61 -25.86
CA PRO A 90 11.31 -10.59 -24.85
C PRO A 90 10.72 -9.26 -25.38
N TYR A 91 10.53 -9.08 -26.69
CA TYR A 91 10.20 -7.77 -27.27
C TYR A 91 8.69 -7.51 -27.49
N TYR A 92 7.80 -8.48 -27.26
CA TYR A 92 6.37 -8.36 -27.64
C TYR A 92 5.36 -8.71 -26.53
N VAL A 93 5.76 -8.64 -25.26
CA VAL A 93 4.90 -9.04 -24.14
C VAL A 93 4.05 -7.84 -23.69
N ALA A 94 2.73 -7.99 -23.78
CA ALA A 94 1.75 -6.99 -23.32
C ALA A 94 1.70 -6.90 -21.78
N PRO A 95 1.41 -5.73 -21.17
CA PRO A 95 1.56 -5.48 -19.74
C PRO A 95 0.73 -6.42 -18.84
N GLU A 96 -0.37 -6.98 -19.33
CA GLU A 96 -1.20 -7.98 -18.65
C GLU A 96 -0.51 -9.35 -18.46
N VAL A 97 0.53 -9.64 -19.24
CA VAL A 97 1.30 -10.89 -19.18
C VAL A 97 2.37 -10.85 -18.09
N LEU A 98 2.56 -9.71 -17.40
CA LEU A 98 3.50 -9.55 -16.29
C LEU A 98 3.15 -10.36 -15.03
N GLY A 99 2.05 -11.10 -15.05
CA GLY A 99 1.69 -12.10 -14.05
C GLY A 99 1.11 -11.50 -12.76
N PRO A 100 0.18 -12.21 -12.10
CA PRO A 100 -0.43 -11.74 -10.85
C PRO A 100 0.57 -11.56 -9.70
N GLU A 101 1.71 -12.23 -9.75
CA GLU A 101 2.81 -12.12 -8.78
C GLU A 101 3.34 -10.70 -8.64
N LYS A 102 3.54 -10.00 -9.77
CA LYS A 102 3.98 -8.61 -9.77
C LYS A 102 2.92 -7.69 -9.17
N TYR A 103 1.64 -7.98 -9.40
CA TYR A 103 0.54 -7.21 -8.82
C TYR A 103 0.46 -7.38 -7.30
N ASP A 104 0.58 -8.62 -6.81
CA ASP A 104 0.53 -8.93 -5.38
C ASP A 104 1.68 -8.23 -4.63
N LYS A 105 2.94 -8.38 -5.08
CA LYS A 105 4.08 -7.67 -4.48
C LYS A 105 3.92 -6.15 -4.60
N SER A 106 3.45 -5.63 -5.75
CA SER A 106 3.25 -4.19 -5.94
C SER A 106 2.25 -3.56 -4.97
N CYS A 107 1.29 -4.33 -4.45
CA CYS A 107 0.31 -3.88 -3.47
C CYS A 107 1.03 -3.46 -2.17
N ASP A 108 1.98 -4.27 -1.70
CA ASP A 108 2.80 -3.94 -0.52
C ASP A 108 3.59 -2.64 -0.73
N LEU A 109 4.14 -2.42 -1.93
CA LEU A 109 4.89 -1.19 -2.24
C LEU A 109 3.99 0.04 -2.27
N TRP A 110 2.75 -0.09 -2.71
CA TRP A 110 1.77 1.00 -2.61
C TRP A 110 1.50 1.35 -1.15
N SER A 111 1.26 0.34 -0.30
CA SER A 111 1.08 0.54 1.15
C SER A 111 2.26 1.25 1.79
N LEU A 112 3.50 0.88 1.45
CA LEU A 112 4.70 1.58 1.94
C LEU A 112 4.68 3.07 1.57
N GLY A 113 4.25 3.41 0.36
CA GLY A 113 4.12 4.81 -0.08
C GLY A 113 3.09 5.59 0.74
N VAL A 114 1.93 4.97 1.04
CA VAL A 114 0.88 5.60 1.85
C VAL A 114 1.34 5.78 3.30
N ILE A 115 1.92 4.74 3.91
CA ILE A 115 2.44 4.79 5.29
C ILE A 115 3.54 5.85 5.41
N MET A 116 4.49 5.88 4.46
CA MET A 116 5.55 6.89 4.44
C MET A 116 4.99 8.31 4.33
N TYR A 117 3.96 8.51 3.51
CA TYR A 117 3.31 9.81 3.36
C TYR A 117 2.68 10.26 4.69
N ILE A 118 1.92 9.39 5.37
CA ILE A 118 1.29 9.70 6.66
C ILE A 118 2.36 9.93 7.74
N LEU A 119 3.44 9.15 7.77
CA LEU A 119 4.54 9.35 8.72
C LEU A 119 5.15 10.75 8.61
N LEU A 120 5.24 11.31 7.39
CA LEU A 120 5.90 12.60 7.15
C LEU A 120 5.00 13.83 7.37
N CYS A 121 3.68 13.69 7.24
CA CYS A 121 2.78 14.85 7.39
C CYS A 121 1.58 14.65 8.32
N GLY A 122 1.22 13.42 8.67
CA GLY A 122 0.13 13.07 9.58
C GLY A 122 -1.23 12.83 8.92
N TYR A 123 -1.37 13.01 7.60
CA TYR A 123 -2.60 12.70 6.85
C TYR A 123 -2.28 11.86 5.60
N PRO A 124 -3.22 11.06 5.07
CA PRO A 124 -3.02 10.26 3.87
C PRO A 124 -3.00 11.10 2.58
N PRO A 125 -2.32 10.60 1.52
CA PRO A 125 -2.04 11.37 0.29
C PRO A 125 -3.26 11.78 -0.53
N PHE A 126 -4.41 11.13 -0.35
CA PHE A 126 -5.54 11.27 -1.26
C PHE A 126 -6.70 12.13 -0.72
N TYR A 127 -6.53 12.78 0.44
CA TYR A 127 -7.54 13.60 1.13
C TYR A 127 -8.35 14.51 0.19
N SER A 128 -9.61 14.76 0.55
CA SER A 128 -10.44 15.72 -0.18
C SER A 128 -10.10 17.16 0.24
N ASN A 129 -10.00 18.09 -0.72
CA ASN A 129 -9.73 19.52 -0.49
C ASN A 129 -10.78 20.27 0.37
N HIS A 130 -11.78 19.58 0.92
CA HIS A 130 -12.89 20.21 1.64
C HIS A 130 -13.06 19.72 3.07
N GLY A 131 -12.11 18.94 3.63
CA GLY A 131 -12.23 18.43 5.00
C GLY A 131 -13.46 17.54 5.22
N LEU A 132 -14.11 17.11 4.14
CA LEU A 132 -15.18 16.14 4.18
C LEU A 132 -14.55 14.78 3.91
N ALA A 133 -14.77 13.85 4.82
CA ALA A 133 -14.35 12.45 4.77
C ALA A 133 -14.83 11.70 3.52
N ILE A 134 -15.66 12.31 2.67
CA ILE A 134 -16.28 11.61 1.55
C ILE A 134 -16.36 12.58 0.38
N SER A 135 -15.53 12.37 -0.62
CA SER A 135 -15.89 12.78 -1.98
C SER A 135 -15.72 11.59 -2.92
N PRO A 136 -16.63 11.39 -3.89
CA PRO A 136 -16.42 10.51 -5.05
C PRO A 136 -15.08 10.74 -5.78
N GLY A 137 -14.41 11.86 -5.49
CA GLY A 137 -13.08 12.21 -5.96
C GLY A 137 -11.93 11.40 -5.36
N MET A 138 -12.03 10.80 -4.17
CA MET A 138 -10.93 10.05 -3.53
C MET A 138 -10.49 8.84 -4.37
N LYS A 139 -11.44 7.95 -4.72
CA LYS A 139 -11.19 6.82 -5.63
C LYS A 139 -10.70 7.28 -7.01
N LYS A 140 -11.21 8.41 -7.50
CA LYS A 140 -10.77 9.01 -8.76
C LYS A 140 -9.33 9.55 -8.66
N ARG A 141 -8.94 10.16 -7.54
CA ARG A 141 -7.59 10.67 -7.25
C ARG A 141 -6.59 9.54 -7.09
N ILE A 142 -6.93 8.47 -6.37
CA ILE A 142 -6.12 7.25 -6.29
C ILE A 142 -5.88 6.68 -7.69
N ARG A 143 -6.95 6.49 -8.49
CA ARG A 143 -6.84 6.00 -9.87
C ARG A 143 -6.08 6.96 -10.79
N ALA A 144 -6.17 8.26 -10.54
CA ALA A 144 -5.48 9.28 -11.31
C ALA A 144 -4.05 9.56 -10.80
N GLY A 145 -3.64 8.99 -9.67
CA GLY A 145 -2.35 9.28 -9.03
C GLY A 145 -2.22 10.74 -8.57
N GLN A 146 -3.35 11.40 -8.30
CA GLN A 146 -3.39 12.82 -7.97
C GLN A 146 -3.27 13.00 -6.46
N TYR A 147 -2.06 13.29 -6.02
CA TYR A 147 -1.72 13.77 -4.69
C TYR A 147 -0.64 14.84 -4.82
N ASP A 148 -0.47 15.65 -3.77
CA ASP A 148 0.49 16.74 -3.76
C ASP A 148 1.28 16.74 -2.45
N PHE A 149 2.22 17.67 -2.29
CA PHE A 149 3.00 17.84 -1.07
C PHE A 149 2.77 19.26 -0.51
N PRO A 150 1.62 19.52 0.13
CA PRO A 150 1.21 20.90 0.45
C PRO A 150 2.01 21.50 1.61
N ASP A 151 2.17 22.81 1.56
CA ASP A 151 2.68 23.61 2.67
C ASP A 151 1.58 23.77 3.76
N PRO A 152 1.97 23.89 5.05
CA PRO A 152 3.34 23.98 5.55
C PRO A 152 4.01 22.62 5.82
N GLU A 153 3.26 21.52 5.91
CA GLU A 153 3.78 20.23 6.42
C GLU A 153 4.93 19.67 5.59
N TRP A 154 4.88 19.85 4.26
CA TRP A 154 5.89 19.33 3.35
C TRP A 154 7.02 20.32 3.03
N ARG A 155 6.99 21.54 3.57
CA ARG A 155 7.91 22.61 3.20
C ARG A 155 9.38 22.23 3.41
N HIS A 156 9.65 21.57 4.54
CA HIS A 156 11.00 21.24 4.99
C HIS A 156 11.36 19.77 4.83
N VAL A 157 10.42 18.94 4.36
CA VAL A 157 10.66 17.52 4.05
C VAL A 157 11.58 17.40 2.83
N SER A 158 12.59 16.54 2.95
CA SER A 158 13.61 16.39 1.91
C SER A 158 13.05 15.99 0.55
N ARG A 159 13.79 16.38 -0.50
CA ARG A 159 13.45 15.98 -1.88
C ARG A 159 13.52 14.47 -2.07
N ASP A 160 14.50 13.81 -1.44
CA ASP A 160 14.67 12.36 -1.52
C ASP A 160 13.44 11.62 -0.95
N ALA A 161 12.85 12.11 0.14
CA ALA A 161 11.61 11.55 0.67
C ALA A 161 10.46 11.66 -0.33
N LYS A 162 10.26 12.86 -0.91
CA LYS A 162 9.19 13.12 -1.89
C LYS A 162 9.37 12.29 -3.16
N ASP A 163 10.61 12.14 -3.63
CA ASP A 163 10.92 11.37 -4.84
C ASP A 163 10.73 9.86 -4.62
N LEU A 164 11.04 9.33 -3.42
CA LEU A 164 10.70 7.95 -3.05
C LEU A 164 9.19 7.70 -3.03
N ILE A 165 8.41 8.60 -2.42
CA ILE A 165 6.94 8.51 -2.41
C ILE A 165 6.38 8.47 -3.84
N LYS A 166 6.89 9.31 -4.75
CA LYS A 166 6.51 9.28 -6.18
C LYS A 166 6.80 7.94 -6.85
N GLY A 167 7.89 7.28 -6.49
CA GLY A 167 8.21 5.95 -7.00
C GLY A 167 7.28 4.86 -6.46
N LEU A 168 6.86 4.95 -5.19
CA LEU A 168 5.97 4.00 -4.52
C LEU A 168 4.50 4.17 -4.93
N LEU A 169 4.04 5.41 -5.12
CA LEU A 169 2.64 5.74 -5.43
C LEU A 169 2.36 5.87 -6.93
N LYS A 170 3.16 5.26 -7.80
CA LYS A 170 2.80 5.15 -9.22
C LYS A 170 1.57 4.27 -9.39
N THR A 171 0.61 4.78 -10.16
CA THR A 171 -0.66 4.11 -10.44
C THR A 171 -0.47 2.84 -11.25
N ASP A 172 0.41 2.88 -12.26
CA ASP A 172 0.83 1.71 -13.02
C ASP A 172 1.76 0.82 -12.17
N PRO A 173 1.33 -0.39 -11.78
CA PRO A 173 2.14 -1.31 -10.99
C PRO A 173 3.46 -1.71 -11.66
N SER A 174 3.51 -1.73 -13.00
CA SER A 174 4.72 -2.10 -13.74
C SER A 174 5.81 -1.02 -13.67
N GLN A 175 5.42 0.23 -13.39
CA GLN A 175 6.30 1.38 -13.27
C GLN A 175 6.68 1.68 -11.82
N ARG A 176 5.96 1.07 -10.86
CA ARG A 176 6.18 1.21 -9.42
C ARG A 176 7.52 0.61 -9.03
N LEU A 177 8.20 1.20 -8.05
CA LEU A 177 9.45 0.67 -7.54
C LEU A 177 9.26 -0.75 -7.00
N THR A 178 10.28 -1.60 -7.15
CA THR A 178 10.37 -2.88 -6.44
C THR A 178 11.04 -2.68 -5.08
N ILE A 179 10.89 -3.64 -4.17
CA ILE A 179 11.49 -3.52 -2.83
C ILE A 179 13.01 -3.43 -2.86
N GLU A 180 13.68 -4.05 -3.84
CA GLU A 180 15.13 -3.97 -4.03
C GLU A 180 15.56 -2.56 -4.44
N LEU A 181 14.75 -1.87 -5.24
CA LEU A 181 15.00 -0.47 -5.61
C LEU A 181 14.73 0.46 -4.44
N VAL A 182 13.68 0.21 -3.66
CA VAL A 182 13.35 0.97 -2.44
C VAL A 182 14.49 0.88 -1.41
N MET A 183 14.99 -0.33 -1.14
CA MET A 183 16.09 -0.54 -0.18
C MET A 183 17.42 0.10 -0.62
N LYS A 184 17.60 0.37 -1.92
CA LYS A 184 18.77 1.09 -2.47
C LYS A 184 18.56 2.60 -2.55
N HIS A 185 17.34 3.09 -2.38
CA HIS A 185 17.05 4.51 -2.44
C HIS A 185 17.76 5.24 -1.29
N ASN A 186 18.39 6.38 -1.56
CA ASN A 186 19.23 7.10 -0.58
C ASN A 186 18.52 7.33 0.77
N TRP A 187 17.24 7.73 0.72
CA TRP A 187 16.43 7.99 1.91
C TRP A 187 16.28 6.76 2.83
N ILE A 188 16.24 5.54 2.28
CA ILE A 188 16.15 4.28 3.05
C ILE A 188 17.55 3.72 3.33
N ALA A 189 18.42 3.65 2.32
CA ALA A 189 19.76 3.06 2.45
C ALA A 189 20.66 3.85 3.42
N ARG A 190 20.46 5.16 3.52
CA ARG A 190 21.20 6.08 4.40
C ARG A 190 20.27 6.72 5.42
N TYR A 191 19.31 5.97 5.95
CA TYR A 191 18.32 6.47 6.91
C TYR A 191 18.98 7.22 8.10
N ALA A 192 20.15 6.78 8.58
CA ALA A 192 20.88 7.43 9.66
C ALA A 192 21.47 8.81 9.30
N GLU A 193 21.63 9.10 8.01
CA GLU A 193 22.13 10.38 7.49
C GLU A 193 20.98 11.35 7.14
N VAL A 194 19.72 10.90 7.16
CA VAL A 194 18.55 11.73 6.87
C VAL A 194 18.49 12.94 7.84
N PRO A 195 18.06 14.13 7.37
CA PRO A 195 17.95 15.31 8.24
C PRO A 195 17.06 15.07 9.46
N GLN A 196 17.38 15.67 10.60
CA GLN A 196 16.53 15.65 11.80
C GLN A 196 15.47 16.76 11.77
N THR A 197 14.95 17.08 10.58
CA THR A 197 13.89 18.08 10.41
C THR A 197 12.69 17.65 11.24
N PRO A 198 12.18 18.49 12.17
CA PRO A 198 10.96 18.19 12.90
C PRO A 198 9.77 18.08 11.95
N LEU A 199 8.93 17.06 12.15
CA LEU A 199 7.74 16.83 11.36
C LEU A 199 6.48 17.31 12.08
N HIS A 200 5.49 17.73 11.29
CA HIS A 200 4.19 18.14 11.80
C HIS A 200 3.27 16.97 12.15
N SER A 201 3.67 15.73 11.83
CA SER A 201 2.85 14.53 11.93
C SER A 201 2.24 14.32 13.32
N VAL A 202 3.00 14.59 14.40
CA VAL A 202 2.48 14.44 15.78
C VAL A 202 1.30 15.37 16.03
N ARG A 203 1.40 16.63 15.60
CA ARG A 203 0.34 17.63 15.78
C ARG A 203 -0.89 17.25 14.96
N VAL A 204 -0.69 16.97 13.67
CA VAL A 204 -1.77 16.63 12.73
C VAL A 204 -2.51 15.37 13.17
N LEU A 205 -1.79 14.31 13.55
CA LEU A 205 -2.41 13.06 14.01
C LEU A 205 -3.20 13.22 15.31
N ARG A 206 -2.90 14.24 16.13
CA ARG A 206 -3.69 14.57 17.33
C ARG A 206 -4.92 15.40 16.99
N GLU A 207 -4.77 16.39 16.11
CA GLU A 207 -5.86 17.25 15.66
C GLU A 207 -6.94 16.43 14.93
N ASP A 208 -6.54 15.47 14.10
CA ASP A 208 -7.43 14.61 13.33
C ASP A 208 -7.68 13.24 13.98
N GLN A 209 -7.49 13.12 15.31
CA GLN A 209 -7.67 11.84 16.00
C GLN A 209 -9.07 11.24 15.82
N GLU A 210 -10.11 12.08 15.73
CA GLU A 210 -11.49 11.65 15.47
C GLU A 210 -11.70 11.10 14.05
N GLN A 211 -10.91 11.56 13.08
CA GLN A 211 -10.98 11.12 11.67
C GLN A 211 -10.10 9.89 11.39
N TRP A 212 -9.15 9.58 12.28
CA TRP A 212 -8.22 8.47 12.10
C TRP A 212 -8.89 7.11 11.79
N PRO A 213 -10.00 6.72 12.47
CA PRO A 213 -10.69 5.48 12.13
C PRO A 213 -11.22 5.44 10.68
N GLU A 214 -11.65 6.59 10.15
CA GLU A 214 -12.13 6.69 8.77
C GLU A 214 -10.96 6.52 7.79
N VAL A 215 -9.79 7.10 8.10
CA VAL A 215 -8.55 6.89 7.34
C VAL A 215 -8.17 5.41 7.29
N GLN A 216 -8.22 4.70 8.42
CA GLN A 216 -7.91 3.27 8.49
C GLN A 216 -8.86 2.42 7.64
N GLU A 217 -10.17 2.71 7.71
CA GLU A 217 -11.18 2.02 6.90
C GLU A 217 -10.97 2.26 5.40
N GLU A 218 -10.65 3.49 4.98
CA GLU A 218 -10.38 3.80 3.58
C GLU A 218 -9.12 3.10 3.07
N MET A 219 -8.05 3.05 3.86
CA MET A 219 -6.85 2.28 3.53
C MET A 219 -7.19 0.81 3.35
N THR A 220 -7.97 0.23 4.26
CA THR A 220 -8.44 -1.15 4.15
C THR A 220 -9.27 -1.38 2.87
N GLN A 221 -10.16 -0.45 2.51
CA GLN A 221 -10.95 -0.55 1.27
C GLN A 221 -10.08 -0.40 0.02
N ALA A 222 -9.11 0.51 0.01
CA ALA A 222 -8.19 0.69 -1.11
C ALA A 222 -7.39 -0.59 -1.36
N LEU A 223 -6.84 -1.21 -0.30
CA LEU A 223 -6.11 -2.48 -0.42
C LEU A 223 -7.00 -3.60 -0.94
N ARG A 224 -8.24 -3.71 -0.46
CA ARG A 224 -9.22 -4.68 -1.02
C ARG A 224 -9.41 -4.52 -2.53
N THR A 225 -9.46 -3.29 -3.04
CA THR A 225 -9.61 -3.07 -4.49
C THR A 225 -8.33 -3.29 -5.31
N MET A 226 -7.16 -3.23 -4.66
CA MET A 226 -5.87 -3.46 -5.32
C MET A 226 -5.47 -4.94 -5.32
N ARG A 227 -6.02 -5.73 -4.39
CA ARG A 227 -5.87 -7.18 -4.39
C ARG A 227 -6.55 -7.78 -5.61
N VAL A 228 -5.83 -8.64 -6.30
CA VAL A 228 -6.42 -9.52 -7.29
C VAL A 228 -6.75 -10.83 -6.58
N ASP A 229 -8.00 -10.99 -6.17
CA ASP A 229 -8.49 -12.24 -5.59
C ASP A 229 -8.92 -13.17 -6.71
N PHE A 230 -8.03 -14.09 -7.08
CA PHE A 230 -8.32 -15.12 -8.09
C PHE A 230 -9.30 -16.18 -7.59
N GLU A 231 -9.51 -16.30 -6.28
CA GLU A 231 -10.51 -17.22 -5.72
C GLU A 231 -11.95 -16.80 -6.08
N ASP A 232 -12.18 -15.50 -6.32
CA ASP A 232 -13.46 -14.94 -6.73
C ASP A 232 -13.59 -14.72 -8.26
N GLN A 233 -12.65 -15.25 -9.06
CA GLN A 233 -12.85 -15.28 -10.51
C GLN A 233 -14.00 -16.24 -10.85
N MET A 234 -15.23 -15.72 -10.81
CA MET A 234 -16.33 -16.24 -11.60
C MET A 234 -15.91 -16.20 -13.07
N THR A 235 -15.35 -17.30 -13.56
CA THR A 235 -15.12 -17.48 -14.99
C THR A 235 -16.47 -17.38 -15.67
N LEU A 236 -16.65 -16.36 -16.52
CA LEU A 236 -17.83 -16.26 -17.38
C LEU A 236 -17.92 -17.56 -18.17
N LYS A 237 -18.99 -18.33 -17.91
CA LYS A 237 -19.29 -19.51 -18.70
C LYS A 237 -19.46 -19.08 -20.15
N ASN A 238 -18.94 -19.85 -21.09
CA ASN A 238 -19.19 -19.63 -22.52
C ASN A 238 -20.70 -19.44 -22.77
N LEU A 239 -21.06 -18.64 -23.77
CA LEU A 239 -22.46 -18.35 -24.13
C LEU A 239 -23.31 -19.61 -24.38
N GLU A 240 -22.67 -20.71 -24.74
CA GLU A 240 -23.27 -22.02 -24.95
C GLU A 240 -23.62 -22.74 -23.63
N THR A 241 -22.81 -22.56 -22.60
CA THR A 241 -22.94 -23.22 -21.28
C THR A 241 -23.51 -22.30 -20.18
N SER A 242 -23.62 -21.01 -20.49
CA SER A 242 -24.26 -19.99 -19.65
C SER A 242 -25.77 -20.16 -19.64
N ASN A 243 -26.34 -20.41 -18.47
CA ASN A 243 -27.79 -20.47 -18.28
C ASN A 243 -28.30 -19.25 -17.51
N ASN A 244 -28.92 -18.31 -18.22
CA ASN A 244 -29.42 -17.05 -17.66
C ASN A 244 -30.78 -16.72 -18.29
N ARG A 245 -31.78 -16.33 -17.46
CA ARG A 245 -33.14 -15.97 -17.90
C ARG A 245 -33.18 -14.96 -19.06
N LEU A 246 -32.25 -14.01 -19.11
CA LEU A 246 -32.15 -13.05 -20.23
C LEU A 246 -31.65 -13.70 -21.52
N LEU A 247 -30.68 -14.61 -21.43
CA LEU A 247 -30.17 -15.38 -22.57
C LEU A 247 -31.26 -16.31 -23.12
N GLU A 248 -32.02 -16.99 -22.26
CA GLU A 248 -33.13 -17.85 -22.67
C GLU A 248 -34.23 -17.07 -23.39
N LYS A 249 -34.66 -15.92 -22.84
CA LYS A 249 -35.64 -15.04 -23.49
C LYS A 249 -35.18 -14.60 -24.88
N ARG A 250 -33.90 -14.28 -25.07
CA ARG A 250 -33.37 -13.86 -26.37
C ARG A 250 -33.18 -15.03 -27.36
N LYS A 251 -32.86 -16.23 -26.88
CA LYS A 251 -32.82 -17.45 -27.71
C LYS A 251 -34.22 -17.81 -28.24
N GLN A 252 -35.27 -17.66 -27.43
CA GLN A 252 -36.66 -17.91 -27.84
C GLN A 252 -37.18 -16.91 -28.89
N ILE A 253 -36.71 -15.66 -28.88
CA ILE A 253 -37.07 -14.64 -29.87
C ILE A 253 -36.39 -14.91 -31.22
N LYS A 254 -35.15 -15.39 -31.21
CA LYS A 254 -34.40 -15.72 -32.45
C LYS A 254 -34.87 -16.99 -33.16
N GLY A 255 -35.54 -17.92 -32.48
CA GLY A 255 -36.06 -19.16 -33.07
C GLY A 255 -37.43 -19.05 -33.75
N LYS A 256 -37.96 -17.83 -33.96
CA LYS A 256 -39.28 -17.56 -34.56
C LYS A 256 -39.23 -16.97 -35.97
N HIS A 257 -38.09 -17.08 -36.66
CA HIS A 257 -37.96 -16.75 -38.09
C HIS A 257 -37.44 -17.97 -38.85
#